data_AF-A0A800J4T9-F1
#
_entry.id   AF-A0A800J4T9-F1
#
_cell.length_a   1.000
_cell.length_b   1.000
_cell.length_c   1.000
_cell.angle_alpha   90.00
_cell.angle_beta   90.00
_cell.angle_gamma   90.00
#
_symmetry.space_group_name_H-M   'P 1'
#
loop_
_entity.id
_entity.type
_entity.pdbx_description
1 polymer ?
#
loop_
_entity_poly.entity_id
_entity_poly.type
_entity_poly.pdbx_seq_one_letter_code
_entity_poly.pdbx_strand_id
1 'polypeptide(L)'
;DLVAGSVGALMLPFLAPTPADRPRLDGSARALGVAMQLTNILRDVGEDVRQLGRVYLPADALAEAGITRDALLAAAEGNGLPPDLAPRYRDLVETLMARAEALYDEAEAGIAELVPRRGRWGIRTAQRAYRDILNAVRANGYDNLTQRAFVPFRRKVRLAVLPGYRLRRWRLASAR
;
A
#
# COMPACT_ATOMS: atom_id res chain seq x y z
N ASP A 1 -0.07 1.85 -14.55
CA ASP A 1 -1.53 2.04 -14.37
C ASP A 1 -2.43 0.91 -14.88
N LEU A 2 -2.01 0.08 -15.84
CA LEU A 2 -2.92 -0.85 -16.55
C LEU A 2 -3.48 -2.04 -15.73
N VAL A 3 -2.76 -2.54 -14.72
CA VAL A 3 -3.16 -3.79 -14.02
C VAL A 3 -4.05 -3.54 -12.80
N ALA A 4 -3.81 -2.48 -12.02
CA ALA A 4 -4.50 -2.25 -10.76
C ALA A 4 -5.62 -1.20 -10.84
N GLY A 5 -5.43 -0.15 -11.65
CA GLY A 5 -6.47 0.86 -11.86
C GLY A 5 -7.70 0.26 -12.55
N SER A 6 -7.50 -0.71 -13.44
CA SER A 6 -8.57 -1.43 -14.13
C SER A 6 -9.45 -2.22 -13.16
N VAL A 7 -8.88 -2.92 -12.17
CA VAL A 7 -9.67 -3.64 -11.14
C VAL A 7 -10.56 -2.68 -10.34
N GLY A 8 -10.04 -1.52 -9.97
CA GLY A 8 -10.84 -0.48 -9.31
C GLY A 8 -12.03 -0.04 -10.18
N ALA A 9 -11.78 0.26 -11.46
CA ALA A 9 -12.81 0.66 -12.41
C ALA A 9 -13.86 -0.45 -12.67
N LEU A 10 -13.46 -1.73 -12.65
CA LEU A 10 -14.34 -2.88 -12.83
C LEU A 10 -15.40 -3.03 -11.72
N MET A 11 -15.19 -2.41 -10.55
CA MET A 11 -16.16 -2.43 -9.45
C MET A 11 -17.27 -1.38 -9.60
N LEU A 12 -17.08 -0.35 -10.42
CA LEU A 12 -18.03 0.75 -10.57
C LEU A 12 -19.43 0.34 -11.05
N PRO A 13 -19.61 -0.65 -11.96
CA PRO A 13 -20.93 -1.11 -12.33
C PRO A 13 -21.80 -1.58 -11.17
N PHE A 14 -21.18 -2.05 -10.08
CA PHE A 14 -21.87 -2.56 -8.88
C PHE A 14 -21.99 -1.53 -7.76
N LEU A 15 -21.15 -0.49 -7.78
CA LEU A 15 -20.96 0.42 -6.65
C LEU A 15 -21.29 1.89 -6.95
N ALA A 16 -21.40 2.26 -8.23
CA ALA A 16 -21.83 3.61 -8.60
C ALA A 16 -23.34 3.77 -8.35
N PRO A 17 -23.81 4.95 -7.90
CA PRO A 17 -25.23 5.22 -7.70
C PRO A 17 -26.06 5.00 -8.97
N THR A 18 -25.55 5.48 -10.11
CA THR A 18 -26.14 5.28 -11.43
C THR A 18 -25.05 5.00 -12.47
N PRO A 19 -25.40 4.45 -13.66
CA PRO A 19 -24.44 4.32 -14.76
C PRO A 19 -23.81 5.66 -15.20
N ALA A 20 -24.55 6.76 -15.09
CA ALA A 20 -24.09 8.10 -15.48
C ALA A 20 -23.00 8.65 -14.54
N ASP A 21 -22.91 8.16 -13.30
CA ASP A 21 -21.88 8.58 -12.34
C ASP A 21 -20.52 7.92 -12.57
N ARG A 22 -20.46 6.82 -13.34
CA ARG A 22 -19.23 6.02 -13.50
C ARG A 22 -18.04 6.82 -14.05
N PRO A 23 -18.18 7.65 -15.10
CA PRO A 23 -17.04 8.42 -15.61
C PRO A 23 -16.43 9.35 -14.57
N ARG A 24 -17.27 9.95 -13.71
CA ARG A 24 -16.83 10.84 -12.65
C ARG A 24 -16.14 10.10 -11.49
N LEU A 25 -16.54 8.85 -11.21
CA LEU A 25 -15.97 8.01 -10.15
C LEU A 25 -14.75 7.18 -10.61
N ASP A 26 -14.50 7.08 -11.92
CA ASP A 26 -13.42 6.29 -12.52
C ASP A 26 -12.03 6.66 -11.97
N GLY A 27 -11.74 7.96 -11.86
CA GLY A 27 -10.48 8.44 -11.28
C GLY A 27 -10.24 7.94 -9.85
N SER A 28 -11.20 8.15 -8.95
CA SER A 28 -11.10 7.67 -7.55
C SER A 28 -11.01 6.14 -7.45
N ALA A 29 -11.75 5.42 -8.29
CA ALA A 29 -11.71 3.96 -8.31
C ALA A 29 -10.33 3.44 -8.75
N ARG A 30 -9.75 4.05 -9.80
CA ARG A 30 -8.40 3.74 -10.26
C ARG A 30 -7.35 4.08 -9.21
N ALA A 31 -7.44 5.26 -8.60
CA ALA A 31 -6.54 5.69 -7.53
C ALA A 31 -6.52 4.68 -6.38
N LEU A 32 -7.70 4.21 -5.95
CA LEU A 32 -7.81 3.18 -4.92
C LEU A 32 -7.13 1.87 -5.34
N GLY A 33 -7.39 1.39 -6.56
CA GLY A 33 -6.79 0.17 -7.08
C GLY A 33 -5.26 0.26 -7.11
N VAL A 34 -4.71 1.36 -7.61
CA VAL A 34 -3.26 1.60 -7.65
C VAL A 34 -2.67 1.70 -6.24
N ALA A 35 -3.33 2.39 -5.30
CA ALA A 35 -2.88 2.49 -3.91
C ALA A 35 -2.79 1.11 -3.23
N MET A 36 -3.81 0.26 -3.44
CA MET A 36 -3.83 -1.10 -2.91
C MET A 36 -2.74 -1.98 -3.55
N GLN A 37 -2.45 -1.82 -4.85
CA GLN A 37 -1.39 -2.56 -5.51
C GLN A 37 0.01 -2.14 -5.03
N LEU A 38 0.26 -0.83 -4.89
CA LEU A 38 1.50 -0.35 -4.29
C LEU A 38 1.67 -0.89 -2.87
N THR A 39 0.58 -0.92 -2.09
CA THR A 39 0.57 -1.50 -0.74
C THR A 39 0.91 -2.99 -0.76
N ASN A 40 0.38 -3.76 -1.72
CA ASN A 40 0.72 -5.19 -1.87
C ASN A 40 2.20 -5.38 -2.19
N ILE A 41 2.73 -4.64 -3.17
CA ILE A 41 4.16 -4.68 -3.54
C ILE A 41 5.03 -4.39 -2.33
N LEU A 42 4.73 -3.32 -1.58
CA LEU A 42 5.52 -2.92 -0.41
C LEU A 42 5.36 -3.86 0.79
N ARG A 43 4.29 -4.65 0.84
CA ARG A 43 4.08 -5.65 1.89
C ARG A 43 4.89 -6.92 1.66
N ASP A 44 5.04 -7.31 0.40
CA ASP A 44 5.42 -8.65 -0.01
C ASP A 44 6.81 -8.70 -0.71
N VAL A 45 7.60 -7.62 -0.71
CA VAL A 45 8.90 -7.53 -1.43
C VAL A 45 9.78 -8.76 -1.21
N GLY A 46 10.03 -9.13 0.04
CA GLY A 46 10.86 -10.29 0.38
C GLY A 46 10.29 -11.62 -0.09
N GLU A 47 8.97 -11.79 0.01
CA GLU A 47 8.27 -13.00 -0.44
C GLU A 47 8.34 -13.13 -1.96
N ASP A 48 8.09 -12.04 -2.68
CA ASP A 48 8.16 -11.97 -4.14
C ASP A 48 9.58 -12.29 -4.65
N VAL A 49 10.60 -11.78 -3.98
CA VAL A 49 12.00 -12.03 -4.35
C VAL A 49 12.38 -13.49 -4.08
N ARG A 50 12.08 -14.03 -2.89
CA ARG A 50 12.45 -15.41 -2.53
C ARG A 50 11.67 -16.47 -3.31
N GLN A 51 10.35 -16.35 -3.36
CA GLN A 51 9.48 -17.42 -3.87
C GLN A 51 9.26 -17.32 -5.38
N LEU A 52 9.20 -16.09 -5.92
CA LEU A 52 8.89 -15.87 -7.34
C LEU A 52 10.11 -15.44 -8.14
N GLY A 53 11.21 -15.07 -7.48
CA GLY A 53 12.37 -14.49 -8.15
C GLY A 53 12.09 -13.12 -8.76
N ARG A 54 11.08 -12.38 -8.26
CA ARG A 54 10.61 -11.13 -8.88
C ARG A 54 10.85 -9.93 -7.97
N VAL A 55 11.22 -8.80 -8.59
CA VAL A 55 11.31 -7.49 -7.93
C VAL A 55 10.26 -6.60 -8.59
N TYR A 56 9.27 -6.17 -7.82
CA TYR A 56 8.20 -5.29 -8.29
C TYR A 56 8.41 -3.80 -7.93
N LEU A 57 9.48 -3.50 -7.19
CA LEU A 57 9.89 -2.13 -6.94
C LEU A 57 10.37 -1.46 -8.25
N PRO A 58 10.14 -0.14 -8.43
CA PRO A 58 10.57 0.55 -9.64
C PRO A 58 12.08 0.47 -9.86
N ALA A 59 12.49 0.04 -11.06
CA ALA A 59 13.89 -0.23 -11.37
C ALA A 59 14.76 1.04 -11.41
N ASP A 60 14.19 2.14 -11.90
CA ASP A 60 14.76 3.49 -11.86
C ASP A 60 15.04 3.93 -10.42
N ALA A 61 14.06 3.81 -9.54
CA ALA A 61 14.19 4.21 -8.14
C ALA A 61 15.18 3.32 -7.36
N LEU A 62 15.26 2.03 -7.69
CA LEU A 62 16.29 1.12 -7.17
C LEU A 62 17.69 1.52 -7.65
N ALA A 63 17.84 1.86 -8.93
CA ALA A 63 19.11 2.30 -9.51
C ALA A 63 19.59 3.61 -8.89
N GLU A 64 18.70 4.59 -8.70
CA GLU A 64 19.00 5.85 -8.01
C GLU A 64 19.45 5.63 -6.56
N ALA A 65 18.85 4.66 -5.86
CA ALA A 65 19.25 4.29 -4.51
C ALA A 65 20.53 3.42 -4.46
N GLY A 66 21.03 2.94 -5.61
CA GLY A 66 22.16 2.02 -5.71
C GLY A 66 21.86 0.61 -5.19
N ILE A 67 20.58 0.20 -5.18
CA ILE A 67 20.13 -1.07 -4.63
C ILE A 67 19.96 -2.09 -5.76
N THR A 68 20.76 -3.15 -5.72
CA THR A 68 20.71 -4.21 -6.74
C THR A 68 19.69 -5.28 -6.37
N ARG A 69 19.25 -6.04 -7.38
CA ARG A 69 18.41 -7.23 -7.17
C ARG A 69 19.09 -8.24 -6.24
N ASP A 70 20.38 -8.44 -6.37
CA ASP A 70 21.13 -9.40 -5.57
C ASP A 70 21.21 -8.96 -4.10
N ALA A 71 21.33 -7.66 -3.84
CA ALA A 71 21.24 -7.12 -2.48
C ALA A 71 19.86 -7.36 -1.86
N LEU A 72 18.77 -7.20 -2.62
CA LEU A 72 17.42 -7.52 -2.16
C LEU A 72 17.23 -9.01 -1.90
N LEU A 73 17.77 -9.89 -2.76
CA LEU A 73 17.70 -11.34 -2.58
C LEU A 73 18.47 -11.79 -1.33
N ALA A 74 19.72 -11.37 -1.20
CA ALA A 74 20.54 -11.67 -0.02
C ALA A 74 19.86 -11.19 1.27
N ALA A 75 19.30 -9.98 1.25
CA ALA A 75 18.55 -9.45 2.38
C ALA A 75 17.30 -10.27 2.69
N ALA A 76 16.56 -10.68 1.66
CA ALA A 76 15.37 -11.51 1.83
C ALA A 76 15.69 -12.91 2.38
N GLU A 77 16.87 -13.47 2.11
CA GLU A 77 17.34 -14.73 2.70
C GLU A 77 17.79 -14.61 4.17
N GLY A 78 17.73 -13.42 4.75
CA GLY A 78 18.04 -13.18 6.16
C GLY A 78 19.43 -12.59 6.41
N ASN A 79 20.21 -12.30 5.35
CA ASN A 79 21.52 -11.66 5.49
C ASN A 79 21.41 -10.15 5.79
N GLY A 80 20.20 -9.58 5.71
CA GLY A 80 19.95 -8.15 5.83
C GLY A 80 20.49 -7.34 4.65
N LEU A 81 20.14 -6.05 4.62
CA LEU A 81 20.78 -5.11 3.70
C LEU A 81 22.11 -4.63 4.29
N PRO A 82 23.11 -4.35 3.43
CA PRO A 82 24.32 -3.65 3.85
C PRO A 82 23.99 -2.36 4.63
N PRO A 83 24.78 -1.99 5.67
CA PRO A 83 24.50 -0.83 6.52
C PRO A 83 24.38 0.50 5.75
N ASP A 84 25.09 0.64 4.63
CA ASP A 84 25.05 1.81 3.75
C ASP A 84 23.81 1.84 2.83
N LEU A 85 23.23 0.67 2.52
CA LEU A 85 22.02 0.55 1.70
C LEU A 85 20.73 0.59 2.52
N ALA A 86 20.75 0.16 3.79
CA ALA A 86 19.55 0.09 4.62
C ALA A 86 18.81 1.45 4.77
N PRO A 87 19.50 2.60 4.98
CA PRO A 87 18.83 3.91 4.99
C PRO A 87 18.23 4.29 3.63
N ARG A 88 18.94 4.01 2.52
CA ARG A 88 18.48 4.32 1.16
C ARG A 88 17.24 3.50 0.80
N TYR A 89 17.21 2.23 1.20
CA TYR A 89 16.06 1.36 1.02
C TYR A 89 14.85 1.88 1.81
N ARG A 90 15.07 2.30 3.06
CA ARG A 90 14.04 2.91 3.89
C ARG A 90 13.43 4.15 3.22
N ASP A 91 14.26 5.04 2.69
CA ASP A 91 13.80 6.28 2.05
C ASP A 91 13.03 5.99 0.75
N LEU A 92 13.49 5.01 -0.03
CA LEU A 92 12.78 4.52 -1.21
C LEU A 92 11.39 3.97 -0.82
N VAL A 93 11.33 3.09 0.18
CA VAL A 93 10.07 2.50 0.65
C VAL A 93 9.14 3.58 1.20
N GLU A 94 9.64 4.54 1.99
CA GLU A 94 8.84 5.67 2.49
C GLU A 94 8.27 6.53 1.36
N THR A 95 9.06 6.80 0.31
CA THR A 95 8.63 7.55 -0.87
C THR A 95 7.48 6.84 -1.59
N LEU A 96 7.60 5.53 -1.79
CA LEU A 96 6.53 4.73 -2.41
C LEU A 96 5.28 4.64 -1.52
N MET A 97 5.45 4.56 -0.20
CA MET A 97 4.34 4.62 0.75
C MET A 97 3.63 5.98 0.71
N ALA A 98 4.37 7.09 0.62
CA ALA A 98 3.80 8.42 0.50
C ALA A 98 2.97 8.57 -0.79
N ARG A 99 3.42 7.99 -1.91
CA ARG A 99 2.64 7.91 -3.15
C ARG A 99 1.34 7.12 -2.96
N ALA A 100 1.40 5.96 -2.33
CA ALA A 100 0.21 5.17 -2.02
C ALA A 100 -0.77 5.92 -1.10
N GLU A 101 -0.25 6.65 -0.10
CA GLU A 101 -1.05 7.49 0.79
C GLU A 101 -1.79 8.60 0.05
N ALA A 102 -1.13 9.29 -0.88
CA ALA A 102 -1.76 10.33 -1.71
C ALA A 102 -2.92 9.77 -2.54
N LEU A 103 -2.72 8.61 -3.16
CA LEU A 103 -3.76 7.92 -3.93
C LEU A 103 -4.93 7.44 -3.05
N TYR A 104 -4.66 7.00 -1.81
CA TYR A 104 -5.71 6.71 -0.85
C TYR A 104 -6.53 7.95 -0.46
N ASP A 105 -5.88 9.10 -0.35
CA ASP A 105 -6.55 10.37 -0.05
C ASP A 105 -7.39 10.84 -1.25
N GLU A 106 -6.90 10.69 -2.48
CA GLU A 106 -7.65 10.96 -3.72
C GLU A 106 -8.89 10.06 -3.86
N ALA A 107 -8.77 8.78 -3.49
CA ALA A 107 -9.87 7.82 -3.56
C ALA A 107 -11.02 8.11 -2.57
N GLU A 108 -10.77 8.79 -1.44
CA GLU A 108 -11.76 8.93 -0.37
C GLU A 108 -13.00 9.74 -0.78
N ALA A 109 -12.84 10.72 -1.69
CA ALA A 109 -13.97 11.46 -2.23
C ALA A 109 -14.94 10.53 -2.99
N GLY A 110 -14.43 9.73 -3.92
CA GLY A 110 -15.25 8.77 -4.67
C GLY A 110 -15.86 7.67 -3.79
N ILE A 111 -15.13 7.20 -2.77
CA ILE A 111 -15.68 6.22 -1.79
C ILE A 111 -16.90 6.78 -1.10
N ALA A 112 -16.92 8.07 -0.73
CA ALA A 112 -18.03 8.69 -0.04
C ALA A 112 -19.33 8.71 -0.85
N GLU A 113 -19.27 8.49 -2.16
CA GLU A 113 -20.42 8.53 -3.07
C GLU A 113 -21.00 7.15 -3.39
N LEU A 114 -20.26 6.06 -3.15
CA LEU A 114 -20.65 4.71 -3.56
C LEU A 114 -21.98 4.23 -2.95
N VAL A 115 -22.76 3.44 -3.70
CA VAL A 115 -24.04 2.86 -3.29
C VAL A 115 -24.02 1.36 -3.68
N PRO A 116 -24.58 0.44 -2.88
CA PRO A 116 -25.33 0.66 -1.63
C PRO A 116 -24.42 1.05 -0.46
N ARG A 117 -25.00 1.65 0.59
CA ARG A 117 -24.25 2.05 1.81
C ARG A 117 -23.43 0.89 2.38
N ARG A 118 -23.93 -0.34 2.32
CA ARG A 118 -23.18 -1.54 2.76
C ARG A 118 -21.91 -1.76 1.94
N GLY A 119 -21.98 -1.62 0.61
CA GLY A 119 -20.81 -1.70 -0.28
C GLY A 119 -19.79 -0.61 0.03
N ARG A 120 -20.27 0.64 0.19
CA ARG A 120 -19.45 1.77 0.63
C ARG A 120 -18.67 1.47 1.91
N TRP A 121 -19.35 0.96 2.94
CA TRP A 121 -18.73 0.59 4.21
C TRP A 121 -17.68 -0.52 4.05
N GLY A 122 -17.96 -1.53 3.21
CA GLY A 122 -17.01 -2.58 2.87
C GLY A 122 -15.73 -2.03 2.22
N ILE A 123 -15.88 -1.22 1.18
CA ILE A 123 -14.75 -0.59 0.48
C ILE A 123 -13.94 0.30 1.42
N ARG A 124 -14.61 1.13 2.23
CA ARG A 124 -13.92 2.01 3.17
C ARG A 124 -13.15 1.24 4.24
N THR A 125 -13.72 0.14 4.73
CA THR A 125 -13.05 -0.72 5.71
C THR A 125 -11.83 -1.41 5.09
N ALA A 126 -11.97 -1.94 3.88
CA ALA A 126 -10.87 -2.54 3.14
C ALA A 126 -9.74 -1.53 2.87
N GLN A 127 -10.09 -0.34 2.40
CA GLN A 127 -9.17 0.77 2.17
C GLN A 127 -8.38 1.14 3.44
N ARG A 128 -9.06 1.31 4.59
CA ARG A 128 -8.40 1.60 5.87
C ARG A 128 -7.48 0.48 6.32
N ALA A 129 -7.92 -0.77 6.21
CA ALA A 129 -7.12 -1.93 6.60
C ALA A 129 -5.87 -2.08 5.72
N TYR A 130 -6.00 -1.86 4.42
CA TYR A 130 -4.87 -1.87 3.49
C TYR A 130 -3.92 -0.71 3.76
N ARG A 131 -4.42 0.52 3.88
CA ARG A 131 -3.58 1.68 4.19
C ARG A 131 -2.77 1.49 5.48
N ASP A 132 -3.33 0.84 6.50
CA ASP A 132 -2.60 0.62 7.76
C ASP A 132 -1.50 -0.46 7.69
N ILE A 133 -1.42 -1.25 6.61
CA ILE A 133 -0.26 -2.09 6.31
C ILE A 133 1.00 -1.23 6.17
N LEU A 134 0.88 -0.03 5.61
CA LEU A 134 2.02 0.91 5.51
C LEU A 134 2.57 1.29 6.90
N ASN A 135 1.70 1.47 7.89
CA ASN A 135 2.13 1.67 9.27
C ASN A 135 2.68 0.38 9.92
N ALA A 136 2.29 -0.80 9.43
CA ALA A 136 2.90 -2.06 9.86
C ALA A 136 4.34 -2.18 9.33
N VAL A 137 4.58 -1.80 8.07
CA VAL A 137 5.94 -1.68 7.49
C VAL A 137 6.76 -0.65 8.28
N ARG A 138 6.22 0.53 8.60
CA ARG A 138 6.95 1.48 9.45
C ARG A 138 7.27 0.92 10.85
N ALA A 139 6.34 0.18 11.45
CA ALA A 139 6.49 -0.37 12.79
C ALA A 139 7.49 -1.53 12.87
N ASN A 140 7.77 -2.21 11.75
CA ASN A 140 8.78 -3.27 11.69
C ASN A 140 10.17 -2.73 11.29
N GLY A 141 10.35 -1.40 11.24
CA GLY A 141 11.62 -0.81 10.85
C GLY A 141 11.90 -0.85 9.34
N TYR A 142 10.86 -0.98 8.51
CA TYR A 142 10.93 -1.14 7.05
C TYR A 142 11.49 -2.48 6.57
N ASP A 143 11.55 -3.46 7.46
CA ASP A 143 11.91 -4.81 7.09
C ASP A 143 10.68 -5.53 6.50
N ASN A 144 10.40 -5.27 5.23
CA ASN A 144 9.47 -6.03 4.38
C ASN A 144 10.22 -7.06 3.49
N LEU A 145 11.50 -7.30 3.81
CA LEU A 145 12.39 -8.22 3.10
C LEU A 145 12.46 -9.57 3.80
N THR A 146 12.58 -9.62 5.12
CA THR A 146 12.58 -10.91 5.84
C THR A 146 11.19 -11.29 6.33
N GLN A 147 10.40 -10.29 6.72
CA GLN A 147 9.09 -10.47 7.33
C GLN A 147 7.99 -9.78 6.54
N ARG A 148 6.83 -10.43 6.46
CA ARG A 148 5.66 -9.88 5.80
C ARG A 148 4.94 -8.91 6.74
N ALA A 149 4.69 -7.69 6.30
CA ALA A 149 3.92 -6.73 7.09
C ALA A 149 2.42 -7.10 7.10
N PHE A 150 1.77 -7.18 8.25
CA PHE A 150 0.32 -7.42 8.31
C PHE A 150 -0.36 -6.59 9.40
N VAL A 151 -1.66 -6.35 9.19
CA VAL A 151 -2.51 -5.70 10.18
C VAL A 151 -3.24 -6.79 10.97
N PRO A 152 -3.01 -6.94 12.28
CA PRO A 152 -3.66 -7.98 13.08
C PRO A 152 -5.17 -7.77 13.17
N PHE A 153 -5.93 -8.85 13.34
CA PHE A 153 -7.40 -8.84 13.28
C PHE A 153 -8.04 -7.79 14.20
N ARG A 154 -7.59 -7.69 15.46
CA ARG A 154 -8.10 -6.69 16.43
C ARG A 154 -7.97 -5.25 15.93
N ARG A 155 -6.91 -4.97 15.15
CA ARG A 155 -6.68 -3.66 14.56
C ARG A 155 -7.56 -3.41 13.35
N LYS A 156 -7.84 -4.43 12.53
CA LYS A 156 -8.85 -4.35 11.46
C LYS A 156 -10.22 -3.97 12.02
N VAL A 157 -10.62 -4.62 13.13
CA VAL A 157 -11.86 -4.29 13.85
C VAL A 157 -11.86 -2.83 14.33
N ARG A 158 -10.78 -2.37 14.97
CA ARG A 158 -10.66 -0.97 15.41
C ARG A 158 -10.74 0.02 14.24
N LEU A 159 -10.12 -0.28 13.10
CA LEU A 159 -10.12 0.60 11.92
C LEU A 159 -11.49 0.68 11.21
N ALA A 160 -12.30 -0.38 11.31
CA ALA A 160 -13.68 -0.34 10.87
C ALA A 160 -14.49 0.72 11.64
N VAL A 161 -14.18 0.90 12.93
CA VAL A 161 -14.91 1.80 13.84
C VAL A 161 -14.29 3.20 13.91
N LEU A 162 -12.96 3.33 13.94
CA LEU A 162 -12.26 4.60 14.19
C LEU A 162 -11.15 4.88 13.17
N PRO A 163 -11.13 6.05 12.52
CA PRO A 163 -9.98 6.48 11.74
C PRO A 163 -8.82 6.81 12.69
N GLY A 164 -7.70 6.08 12.57
CA GLY A 164 -6.52 6.26 13.43
C GLY A 164 -5.18 6.28 12.69
N TYR A 165 -5.22 6.25 11.35
CA TYR A 165 -4.04 6.08 10.51
C TYR A 165 -3.00 7.20 10.73
N ARG A 166 -3.41 8.47 10.61
CA ARG A 166 -2.52 9.63 10.68
C ARG A 166 -1.82 9.75 12.04
N LEU A 167 -2.57 9.55 13.13
CA LEU A 167 -2.02 9.55 14.48
C LEU A 167 -0.94 8.47 14.66
N ARG A 168 -1.19 7.27 14.11
CA ARG A 168 -0.21 6.18 14.18
C ARG A 168 1.02 6.46 13.32
N ARG A 169 0.84 7.00 12.11
CA ARG A 169 1.94 7.43 11.25
C ARG A 169 2.82 8.44 11.98
N TRP A 170 2.22 9.47 12.57
CA TRP A 170 2.94 10.47 13.35
C TRP A 170 3.74 9.84 14.49
N ARG A 171 3.13 8.98 15.33
CA ARG A 171 3.85 8.29 16.42
C ARG A 171 5.04 7.46 15.94
N LEU A 172 4.89 6.76 14.81
CA LEU A 172 5.95 5.90 14.26
C LEU A 172 7.06 6.70 13.55
N ALA A 173 6.74 7.89 13.05
CA ALA A 173 7.71 8.81 12.48
C ALA A 173 8.48 9.56 13.58
N SER A 174 7.81 9.92 14.68
CA SER A 174 8.39 10.64 15.82
C SER A 174 9.14 9.75 16.83
N ALA A 175 9.01 8.42 16.75
CA ALA A 175 9.79 7.47 17.54
C ALA A 175 11.18 7.17 16.94
N ARG A 176 11.64 8.03 16.04
CA ARG A 176 12.94 7.99 15.38
C ARG A 176 13.75 9.20 15.80
#